data_AF-A0A9Q0XV04-F1
#
_entry.id   AF-A0A9Q0XV04-F1
#
_cell.length_a   1.000
_cell.length_b   1.000
_cell.length_c   1.000
_cell.angle_alpha   90.00
_cell.angle_beta   90.00
_cell.angle_gamma   90.00
#
_symmetry.space_group_name_H-M   'P 1'
#
loop_
_entity.id
_entity.type
_entity.pdbx_description
1 polymer ?
#
loop_
_entity_poly.entity_id
_entity_poly.type
_entity_poly.pdbx_seq_one_letter_code
_entity_poly.pdbx_strand_id
1 'polypeptide(L)'
;MGQLEIVVKIVTKKLGEKYHKKKAVVKEVIDKYTAVVRVIDSGDKLKLDQTHLETVIPAPGKRVRVLNGGYRGNEATLICINEKTFSATVTIESGPLKGRQVEGIPYEDISKMA
;
A
#
# COMPACT_ATOMS: atom_id res chain seq x y z
N MET A 1 -3.11 18.55 1.02
CA MET A 1 -2.10 17.55 1.38
C MET A 1 -2.85 16.25 1.67
N GLY A 2 -2.95 15.34 0.70
CA GLY A 2 -3.78 14.13 0.85
C GLY A 2 -3.17 13.18 1.88
N GLN A 3 -3.94 12.78 2.89
CA GLN A 3 -3.51 11.75 3.84
C GLN A 3 -3.23 10.46 3.07
N LEU A 4 -2.06 9.87 3.30
CA LEU A 4 -1.66 8.62 2.66
C LEU A 4 -2.32 7.45 3.40
N GLU A 5 -3.62 7.26 3.21
CA GLU A 5 -4.39 6.22 3.92
C GLU A 5 -4.23 4.85 3.26
N ILE A 6 -3.01 4.29 3.34
CA ILE A 6 -2.70 2.95 2.86
C ILE A 6 -2.38 2.01 4.01
N VAL A 7 -2.73 0.73 3.82
CA VAL A 7 -2.36 -0.35 4.72
C VAL A 7 -1.03 -0.94 4.26
N VAL A 8 -0.12 -1.19 5.19
CA VAL A 8 1.17 -1.86 4.97
C VAL A 8 1.32 -2.99 5.98
N LYS A 9 2.23 -3.92 5.71
CA LYS A 9 2.60 -5.02 6.60
C LYS A 9 4.01 -4.78 7.13
N ILE A 10 4.20 -4.89 8.44
CA ILE A 10 5.50 -4.77 9.08
C ILE A 10 6.24 -6.10 8.89
N VAL A 11 7.40 -6.07 8.23
CA VAL A 11 8.22 -7.27 7.94
C VAL A 11 9.49 -7.36 8.77
N THR A 12 9.89 -6.27 9.43
CA THR A 12 11.05 -6.30 10.33
C THR A 12 10.77 -7.06 11.62
N LYS A 13 11.77 -7.80 12.08
CA LYS A 13 11.81 -8.41 13.43
C LYS A 13 12.55 -7.56 14.46
N LYS A 14 13.17 -6.44 14.05
CA LYS A 14 13.99 -5.58 14.93
C LYS A 14 13.22 -4.97 16.10
N LEU A 15 11.89 -4.88 15.98
CA LEU A 15 10.99 -4.40 17.04
C LEU A 15 10.34 -5.54 17.85
N GLY A 16 10.85 -6.78 17.69
CA GLY A 16 10.32 -7.98 18.31
C GLY A 16 9.15 -8.61 17.54
N GLU A 17 8.78 -9.83 17.91
CA GLU A 17 7.71 -10.61 17.25
C GLU A 17 6.32 -9.98 17.44
N LYS A 18 6.16 -9.04 18.39
CA LYS A 18 4.91 -8.30 18.62
C LYS A 18 4.38 -7.63 17.34
N TYR A 19 5.28 -7.09 16.51
CA TYR A 19 4.92 -6.30 15.33
C TYR A 19 5.18 -7.02 14.01
N HIS A 20 6.03 -8.03 14.01
CA HIS A 20 6.35 -8.79 12.80
C HIS A 20 5.07 -9.43 12.21
N LYS A 21 4.87 -9.23 10.90
CA LYS A 21 3.67 -9.61 10.11
C LYS A 21 2.36 -8.93 10.50
N LYS A 22 2.38 -7.93 11.40
CA LYS A 22 1.20 -7.11 11.70
C LYS A 22 0.94 -6.08 10.61
N LYS A 23 -0.33 -5.75 10.41
CA LYS A 23 -0.75 -4.69 9.49
C LYS A 23 -0.83 -3.36 10.22
N ALA A 24 -0.47 -2.29 9.53
CA ALA A 24 -0.52 -0.93 10.03
C ALA A 24 -1.02 0.02 8.94
N VAL A 25 -1.65 1.12 9.35
CA VAL A 25 -2.06 2.19 8.44
C VAL A 25 -0.97 3.26 8.45
N VAL A 26 -0.48 3.64 7.26
CA VAL A 26 0.42 4.79 7.12
C VAL A 26 -0.37 6.06 7.44
N LYS A 27 0.18 6.90 8.30
CA LYS A 27 -0.42 8.19 8.68
C LYS A 27 0.37 9.37 8.15
N GLU A 28 1.68 9.21 7.98
CA GLU A 28 2.58 10.24 7.48
C GLU A 28 3.81 9.61 6.82
N VAL A 29 4.38 10.29 5.84
CA VAL A 29 5.69 9.96 5.26
C VAL A 29 6.61 11.15 5.46
N ILE A 30 7.75 10.89 6.09
CA ILE A 30 8.79 11.86 6.47
C ILE A 30 10.02 11.58 5.61
N ASP A 31 10.62 12.63 5.05
CA ASP A 31 11.86 12.58 4.26
C ASP A 31 11.85 11.50 3.15
N LYS A 32 10.68 11.28 2.55
CA LYS A 32 10.38 10.31 1.47
C LYS A 32 10.43 8.83 1.85
N TYR A 33 11.26 8.42 2.82
CA TYR A 33 11.54 7.00 3.09
C TYR A 33 11.02 6.49 4.43
N THR A 34 10.69 7.39 5.36
CA THR A 34 10.25 6.98 6.69
C THR A 34 8.75 7.14 6.84
N ALA A 35 8.04 6.06 7.16
CA ALA A 35 6.62 6.09 7.45
C ALA A 35 6.36 6.17 8.95
N VAL A 36 5.42 7.03 9.34
CA VAL A 36 4.75 6.95 10.63
C VAL A 36 3.50 6.11 10.44
N VAL A 37 3.41 4.99 11.13
CA VAL A 37 2.32 4.02 10.99
C VAL A 37 1.58 3.83 12.31
N ARG A 38 0.28 3.50 12.22
CA ARG A 38 -0.53 3.05 13.35
C ARG A 38 -0.90 1.58 13.16
N VAL A 39 -0.44 0.72 14.06
CA VAL A 39 -0.73 -0.72 14.01
C VAL A 39 -2.23 -0.94 14.19
N ILE A 40 -2.84 -1.75 13.32
CA ILE A 40 -4.30 -1.93 13.30
C ILE A 40 -4.79 -2.60 14.58
N ASP A 41 -4.13 -3.68 15.00
CA ASP A 41 -4.60 -4.49 16.14
C ASP A 41 -4.39 -3.79 17.49
N SER A 42 -3.24 -3.14 17.70
CA SER A 42 -2.89 -2.54 19.00
C SER A 42 -3.09 -1.03 19.08
N GLY A 43 -3.20 -0.35 17.94
CA GLY A 43 -3.21 1.11 17.88
C GLY A 43 -1.85 1.77 18.11
N ASP A 44 -0.78 0.99 18.33
CA ASP A 44 0.57 1.50 18.58
C ASP A 44 1.07 2.35 17.41
N LYS A 45 1.78 3.44 17.72
CA LYS A 45 2.40 4.32 16.72
C LYS A 45 3.88 3.96 16.57
N LEU A 46 4.32 3.68 15.34
CA LEU A 46 5.70 3.32 15.02
C LEU A 46 6.25 4.23 13.93
N LYS A 47 7.56 4.49 13.96
CA LYS A 47 8.31 5.15 12.89
C LYS A 47 9.23 4.11 12.25
N LEU A 48 9.03 3.83 10.97
CA LEU A 48 9.70 2.74 10.25
C LEU A 48 10.19 3.22 8.88
N ASP A 49 11.41 2.83 8.51
CA ASP A 49 11.89 2.95 7.14
C ASP A 49 11.08 2.03 6.21
N GLN A 50 10.90 2.44 4.96
CA GLN A 50 10.16 1.66 3.96
C GLN A 50 10.70 0.23 3.78
N THR A 51 11.99 -0.01 4.00
CA THR A 51 12.61 -1.35 3.94
C THR A 51 12.11 -2.31 5.03
N HIS A 52 11.35 -1.80 6.00
CA HIS A 52 10.72 -2.58 7.07
C HIS A 52 9.23 -2.81 6.85
N LEU A 53 8.70 -2.36 5.70
CA LEU A 53 7.30 -2.42 5.33
C LEU A 53 7.14 -3.13 3.98
N GLU A 54 6.00 -3.78 3.82
CA GLU A 54 5.55 -4.39 2.57
C GLU A 54 4.16 -3.83 2.25
N THR A 55 3.86 -3.60 0.97
CA THR A 55 2.49 -3.24 0.55
C THR A 55 1.53 -4.39 0.85
N VAL A 56 0.24 -4.06 0.93
CA VAL A 56 -0.82 -5.06 1.18
C VAL A 56 -1.74 -5.08 -0.02
N ILE A 57 -1.76 -6.20 -0.73
CA ILE A 57 -2.71 -6.42 -1.83
C ILE A 57 -4.04 -6.91 -1.23
N PRO A 58 -5.17 -6.20 -1.42
CA PRO A 58 -6.46 -6.65 -0.91
C PRO A 58 -7.06 -7.75 -1.80
N ALA A 59 -8.26 -8.23 -1.46
CA ALA A 59 -9.04 -9.08 -2.37
C ALA A 59 -9.48 -8.28 -3.62
N PRO A 60 -9.68 -8.94 -4.78
CA PRO A 60 -10.36 -8.36 -5.93
C PRO A 60 -11.65 -7.60 -5.56
N GLY A 61 -11.93 -6.52 -6.29
CA GLY A 61 -13.04 -5.60 -6.06
C GLY A 61 -12.83 -4.59 -4.92
N LYS A 62 -11.64 -4.56 -4.30
CA LYS A 62 -11.30 -3.60 -3.24
C LYS A 62 -10.38 -2.50 -3.75
N ARG A 63 -10.44 -1.36 -3.06
CA ARG A 63 -9.70 -0.14 -3.41
C ARG A 63 -8.23 -0.24 -3.02
N VAL A 64 -7.38 0.26 -3.91
CA VAL A 64 -5.94 0.42 -3.74
C VAL A 64 -5.54 1.84 -4.14
N ARG A 65 -4.39 2.28 -3.64
CA ARG A 65 -3.72 3.50 -4.08
C ARG A 65 -2.45 3.12 -4.84
N VAL A 66 -2.25 3.74 -5.99
CA VAL A 66 -1.01 3.60 -6.77
C VAL A 66 0.07 4.50 -6.17
N LEU A 67 1.24 3.92 -5.89
CA LEU A 67 2.33 4.53 -5.13
C LEU A 67 3.46 5.04 -6.01
N ASN A 68 3.65 4.45 -7.20
CA ASN A 68 4.71 4.79 -8.16
C ASN A 68 4.22 4.74 -9.62
N GLY A 69 5.12 5.03 -10.56
CA GLY A 69 4.84 5.01 -11.99
C GLY A 69 3.92 6.15 -12.47
N GLY A 70 3.44 6.04 -13.71
CA GLY A 70 2.64 7.07 -14.37
C GLY A 70 1.24 7.32 -13.78
N TYR A 71 0.75 6.40 -12.93
CA TYR A 71 -0.54 6.50 -12.24
C TYR A 71 -0.37 6.83 -10.75
N ARG A 72 0.83 7.22 -10.32
CA ARG A 72 1.10 7.54 -8.91
C ARG A 72 0.10 8.55 -8.37
N GLY A 73 -0.48 8.21 -7.22
CA GLY A 73 -1.46 9.05 -6.52
C GLY A 73 -2.91 8.79 -6.92
N ASN A 74 -3.16 8.05 -8.01
CA ASN A 74 -4.50 7.61 -8.36
C ASN A 74 -5.00 6.54 -7.39
N GLU A 75 -6.28 6.64 -7.05
CA GLU A 75 -7.08 5.57 -6.48
C GLU A 75 -7.55 4.65 -7.61
N ALA A 76 -7.60 3.35 -7.34
CA ALA A 76 -7.99 2.32 -8.29
C ALA A 76 -8.70 1.15 -7.57
N THR A 77 -9.48 0.37 -8.31
CA THR A 77 -10.02 -0.91 -7.83
C THR A 77 -9.19 -2.06 -8.37
N LEU A 78 -8.78 -2.98 -7.49
CA LEU A 78 -8.08 -4.20 -7.85
C LEU A 78 -9.02 -5.16 -8.59
N ILE A 79 -8.63 -5.61 -9.78
CA ILE A 79 -9.42 -6.56 -10.58
C ILE A 79 -8.92 -7.99 -10.38
N CYS A 80 -7.62 -8.21 -10.55
CA CYS A 80 -7.00 -9.52 -10.32
C CYS A 80 -5.50 -9.35 -10.07
N ILE A 81 -4.87 -10.46 -9.70
CA ILE A 81 -3.45 -10.54 -9.42
C ILE A 81 -2.81 -11.64 -10.27
N ASN A 82 -1.53 -11.48 -10.55
CA ASN A 82 -0.68 -12.47 -11.20
C ASN A 82 0.55 -12.72 -10.32
N GLU A 83 0.49 -13.81 -9.56
CA GLU A 83 1.55 -14.19 -8.62
C GLU A 83 2.86 -14.59 -9.32
N LYS A 84 2.81 -15.05 -10.58
CA LYS A 84 4.02 -15.42 -11.33
C LYS A 84 4.89 -14.21 -11.64
N THR A 85 4.27 -13.05 -11.83
CA THR A 85 4.95 -11.79 -12.16
C THR A 85 4.88 -10.77 -11.04
N PHE A 86 4.35 -11.14 -9.87
CA PHE A 86 4.13 -10.24 -8.73
C PHE A 86 3.46 -8.92 -9.12
N SER A 87 2.42 -9.00 -9.95
CA SER A 87 1.74 -7.83 -10.53
C SER A 87 0.22 -7.95 -10.49
N ALA A 88 -0.46 -6.83 -10.65
CA ALA A 88 -1.91 -6.71 -10.57
C ALA A 88 -2.50 -5.96 -11.76
N THR A 89 -3.76 -6.26 -12.03
CA THR A 89 -4.60 -5.46 -12.92
C THR A 89 -5.55 -4.62 -12.09
N VAL A 90 -5.63 -3.32 -12.37
CA VAL A 90 -6.49 -2.38 -11.65
C VAL A 90 -7.29 -1.52 -12.63
N THR A 91 -8.43 -1.01 -12.19
CA THR A 91 -9.19 0.03 -12.88
C THR A 91 -9.04 1.35 -12.14
N ILE A 92 -8.53 2.38 -12.82
CA ILE A 92 -8.33 3.71 -12.24
C ILE A 92 -9.68 4.35 -11.91
N GLU A 93 -9.83 4.88 -10.70
CA GLU A 93 -11.09 5.46 -10.19
C GLU A 93 -11.09 6.99 -10.09
N SER A 94 -9.94 7.62 -10.34
CA SER A 94 -9.70 9.04 -10.04
C SER A 94 -8.90 9.73 -11.14
N GLY A 95 -9.03 11.05 -11.22
CA GLY A 95 -8.30 11.88 -12.17
C GLY A 95 -8.76 11.71 -13.63
N PRO A 96 -8.04 12.31 -14.60
CA PRO A 96 -8.43 12.34 -16.00
C PRO A 96 -8.50 10.96 -16.68
N LEU A 97 -7.81 9.95 -16.11
CA LEU A 97 -7.75 8.59 -16.64
C LEU A 97 -8.73 7.63 -15.96
N LYS A 98 -9.73 8.15 -15.24
CA LYS A 98 -10.77 7.34 -14.60
C LYS A 98 -11.44 6.40 -15.60
N GLY A 99 -11.64 5.14 -15.20
CA GLY A 99 -12.21 4.07 -16.00
C GLY A 99 -11.16 3.27 -16.79
N ARG A 100 -9.91 3.75 -16.89
CA ARG A 100 -8.85 3.02 -17.58
C ARG A 100 -8.44 1.77 -16.78
N GLN A 101 -8.42 0.63 -17.45
CA GLN A 101 -7.80 -0.59 -16.94
C GLN A 101 -6.30 -0.57 -17.24
N VAL A 102 -5.51 -0.93 -16.24
CA VAL A 102 -4.04 -0.97 -16.31
C VAL A 102 -3.60 -2.33 -15.79
N GLU A 103 -2.86 -3.04 -16.62
CA GLU A 103 -2.36 -4.39 -16.34
C GLU A 103 -0.88 -4.33 -15.95
N GLY A 104 -0.42 -5.35 -15.23
CA GLY A 104 1.00 -5.54 -14.92
C GLY A 104 1.58 -4.52 -13.93
N ILE A 105 0.75 -3.89 -13.09
CA ILE A 105 1.26 -3.00 -12.04
C ILE A 105 1.94 -3.83 -10.96
N PRO A 106 3.23 -3.60 -10.63
CA PRO A 106 3.93 -4.35 -9.59
C PRO A 106 3.22 -4.25 -8.23
N TYR A 107 3.26 -5.31 -7.43
CA TYR A 107 2.68 -5.29 -6.08
C TYR A 107 3.27 -4.20 -5.18
N GLU A 108 4.57 -3.90 -5.32
CA GLU A 108 5.23 -2.83 -4.57
C GLU A 108 4.73 -1.41 -4.93
N ASP A 109 4.08 -1.27 -6.08
CA ASP A 109 3.57 0.00 -6.59
C ASP A 109 2.10 0.25 -6.25
N ILE A 110 1.43 -0.67 -5.56
CA ILE A 110 0.05 -0.49 -5.10
C ILE A 110 -0.11 -0.98 -3.67
N SER A 111 -0.99 -0.33 -2.91
CA SER A 111 -1.39 -0.88 -1.62
C SER A 111 -2.84 -0.62 -1.31
N LYS A 112 -3.44 -1.54 -0.55
CA LYS A 112 -4.81 -1.45 -0.01
C LYS A 112 -5.01 -0.08 0.63
N MET A 113 -6.12 0.57 0.31
CA MET A 113 -6.57 1.76 1.05
C MET A 113 -7.17 1.36 2.41
N ALA A 114 -6.89 2.16 3.43
CA ALA A 114 -7.32 1.92 4.82
C ALA A 114 -8.84 1.99 4.98
#